data_AF-A0A6A3JK15-F1
#
_entry.id   AF-A0A6A3JK15-F1
#
_cell.length_a   1.000
_cell.length_b   1.000
_cell.length_c   1.000
_cell.angle_alpha   90.00
_cell.angle_beta   90.00
_cell.angle_gamma   90.00
#
_symmetry.space_group_name_H-M   'P 1'
#
loop_
_entity.id
_entity.type
_entity.pdbx_description
1 polymer ?
#
loop_
_entity_poly.entity_id
_entity_poly.type
_entity_poly.pdbx_seq_one_letter_code
_entity_poly.pdbx_strand_id
1 'polypeptide(L)'
;MEAKLLAMSGMLDEPRFRRLIKFQARRREGLGGSELEIVIETVRVLMCDEPRLSFTAYRMRLRSADDVLHHTAVARDRDPNVGGRWVLEKRYSEFDRFRKQLLKQIEHWENFVTHEFAHQKTIKDHGDTRNTFAVVSNSLRRAISPQFPKKRIRVDTPKIIAERVHGLTEFVRKLMGVYTDLGLYLSNR
;
A
#
# COMPACT_ATOMS: atom_id res chain seq x y z
N MET A 1 -6.31 17.62 11.91
CA MET A 1 -5.13 17.69 12.79
C MET A 1 -3.83 17.60 11.99
N GLU A 2 -3.71 16.69 11.02
CA GLU A 2 -2.54 16.61 10.11
C GLU A 2 -2.30 17.81 9.21
N ALA A 3 -3.34 18.41 8.61
CA ALA A 3 -3.14 19.57 7.73
C ALA A 3 -2.48 20.74 8.49
N LYS A 4 -2.77 20.87 9.79
CA LYS A 4 -2.10 21.85 10.66
C LYS A 4 -0.66 21.45 10.97
N LEU A 5 -0.39 20.17 11.23
CA LEU A 5 0.99 19.67 11.44
C LEU A 5 1.85 19.80 10.19
N LEU A 6 1.32 19.48 9.01
CA LEU A 6 1.97 19.61 7.71
C LEU A 6 2.26 21.08 7.34
N ALA A 7 1.33 21.99 7.68
CA ALA A 7 1.49 23.42 7.43
C ALA A 7 2.50 24.09 8.37
N MET A 8 2.61 23.61 9.61
CA MET A 8 3.56 24.15 10.60
C MET A 8 4.99 23.63 10.42
N SER A 9 5.20 22.61 9.60
CA SER A 9 6.47 21.90 9.51
C SER A 9 7.41 22.38 8.40
N GLY A 10 7.04 23.42 7.64
CA GLY A 10 7.86 23.93 6.53
C GLY A 10 8.01 22.98 5.33
N MET A 11 7.50 21.74 5.36
CA MET A 11 7.57 20.84 4.19
C MET A 11 6.65 21.32 3.08
N LEU A 12 5.61 22.09 3.41
CA LEU A 12 4.87 22.81 2.39
C LEU A 12 5.76 23.83 1.69
N ASP A 13 6.98 24.14 2.10
CA ASP A 13 7.94 24.97 1.38
C ASP A 13 8.95 24.13 0.57
N GLU A 14 9.14 22.85 0.91
CA GLU A 14 9.95 21.90 0.13
C GLU A 14 9.29 21.65 -1.25
N PRO A 15 9.94 22.01 -2.38
CA PRO A 15 9.33 21.89 -3.71
C PRO A 15 8.94 20.46 -4.08
N ARG A 16 9.69 19.47 -3.58
CA ARG A 16 9.45 18.03 -3.80
C ARG A 16 8.18 17.58 -3.09
N PHE A 17 8.03 17.96 -1.83
CA PHE A 17 6.86 17.64 -1.04
C PHE A 17 5.60 18.36 -1.55
N ARG A 18 5.71 19.64 -1.93
CA ARG A 18 4.63 20.37 -2.64
C ARG A 18 4.14 19.62 -3.88
N ARG A 19 5.06 19.10 -4.70
CA ARG A 19 4.72 18.32 -5.91
C ARG A 19 4.05 17.00 -5.56
N LEU A 20 4.52 16.30 -4.53
CA LEU A 20 3.87 15.08 -4.03
C LEU A 20 2.44 15.36 -3.55
N ILE A 21 2.22 16.41 -2.75
CA ILE A 21 0.88 16.80 -2.29
C ILE A 21 -0.02 17.19 -3.46
N LYS A 22 0.49 17.95 -4.44
CA LYS A 22 -0.26 18.27 -5.66
C LYS A 22 -0.61 17.00 -6.45
N PHE A 23 0.29 16.02 -6.52
CA PHE A 23 0.04 14.74 -7.18
C PHE A 23 -1.02 13.92 -6.43
N GLN A 24 -0.94 13.86 -5.11
CA GLN A 24 -1.96 13.21 -4.26
C GLN A 24 -3.34 13.90 -4.38
N ALA A 25 -3.37 15.23 -4.42
CA ALA A 25 -4.60 16.01 -4.60
C ALA A 25 -5.23 15.74 -5.98
N ARG A 26 -4.43 15.78 -7.06
CA ARG A 26 -4.87 15.42 -8.42
C ARG A 26 -5.43 14.00 -8.50
N ARG A 27 -4.83 13.05 -7.77
CA ARG A 27 -5.35 11.66 -7.68
C ARG A 27 -6.72 11.60 -7.00
N ARG A 28 -6.95 12.40 -5.96
CA ARG A 28 -8.24 12.45 -5.23
C ARG A 28 -9.34 13.20 -5.97
N GLU A 29 -8.97 14.20 -6.78
CA GLU A 29 -9.91 15.08 -7.49
C GLU A 29 -10.45 14.48 -8.81
N GLY A 30 -10.11 13.23 -9.14
CA GLY A 30 -10.78 12.50 -10.22
C GLY A 30 -10.44 12.94 -11.65
N LEU A 31 -9.45 13.81 -11.84
CA LEU A 31 -8.90 14.12 -13.16
C LEU A 31 -7.95 13.00 -13.63
N GLY A 32 -8.57 11.85 -13.95
CA GLY A 32 -8.13 10.88 -14.96
C GLY A 32 -6.81 10.14 -14.73
N GLY A 33 -6.91 8.90 -14.24
CA GLY A 33 -6.04 7.82 -14.74
C GLY A 33 -4.80 7.46 -13.92
N SER A 34 -4.84 7.45 -12.58
CA SER A 34 -3.72 6.87 -11.80
C SER A 34 -4.15 6.03 -10.59
N GLU A 35 -5.42 5.68 -10.48
CA GLU A 35 -5.81 4.66 -9.50
C GLU A 35 -5.44 3.29 -10.05
N LEU A 36 -4.54 2.61 -9.34
CA LEU A 36 -4.21 1.22 -9.57
C LEU A 36 -5.51 0.40 -9.51
N GLU A 37 -5.88 -0.23 -10.61
CA GLU A 37 -7.04 -1.09 -10.63
C GLU A 37 -6.66 -2.44 -10.02
N ILE A 38 -7.40 -2.84 -8.98
CA ILE A 38 -7.19 -4.12 -8.30
C ILE A 38 -8.44 -4.97 -8.52
N VAL A 39 -8.31 -6.01 -9.34
CA VAL A 39 -9.35 -7.03 -9.51
C VAL A 39 -8.97 -8.23 -8.67
N ILE A 40 -9.85 -8.67 -7.78
CA ILE A 40 -9.59 -9.78 -6.87
C ILE A 40 -10.50 -10.97 -7.17
N GLU A 41 -9.88 -12.12 -7.34
CA GLU A 41 -10.52 -13.41 -7.53
C GLU A 41 -10.20 -14.30 -6.33
N THR A 42 -11.19 -15.04 -5.85
CA THR A 42 -11.02 -16.00 -4.76
C THR A 42 -10.84 -17.39 -5.34
N VAL A 43 -9.75 -18.04 -4.97
CA VAL A 43 -9.41 -19.39 -5.44
C VAL A 43 -9.44 -20.32 -4.23
N ARG A 44 -10.30 -21.35 -4.26
CA ARG A 44 -10.21 -22.43 -3.29
C ARG A 44 -9.09 -23.38 -3.72
N VAL A 45 -8.10 -23.55 -2.85
CA VAL A 45 -6.98 -24.46 -3.06
C VAL A 45 -7.19 -25.68 -2.19
N LEU A 46 -7.22 -26.85 -2.82
CA LEU A 46 -7.29 -28.16 -2.17
C LEU A 46 -5.85 -28.62 -1.88
N MET A 47 -5.58 -29.07 -0.66
CA MET A 47 -4.30 -29.67 -0.28
C MET A 47 -4.42 -31.19 -0.44
N CYS A 48 -3.77 -31.73 -1.47
CA CYS A 48 -3.85 -33.16 -1.85
C CYS A 48 -5.30 -33.62 -2.14
N ASP A 49 -5.48 -34.92 -2.45
CA ASP A 49 -6.77 -35.55 -2.76
C ASP A 49 -7.76 -35.60 -1.58
N GLU A 50 -7.54 -34.82 -0.50
CA GLU A 50 -8.44 -34.69 0.64
C GLU A 50 -9.22 -33.35 0.60
N PRO A 51 -10.51 -33.36 0.20
CA PRO A 51 -11.33 -32.15 0.10
C PRO A 51 -11.53 -31.41 1.43
N ARG A 52 -11.25 -32.09 2.55
CA ARG A 52 -11.35 -31.56 3.91
C ARG A 52 -10.18 -30.64 4.27
N LEU A 53 -9.05 -30.75 3.58
CA LEU A 53 -7.89 -29.89 3.76
C LEU A 53 -7.87 -28.84 2.65
N SER A 54 -8.72 -27.82 2.77
CA SER A 54 -8.77 -26.71 1.80
C SER A 54 -8.52 -25.37 2.46
N PHE A 55 -7.99 -24.43 1.69
CA PHE A 55 -7.83 -23.04 2.11
C PHE A 55 -8.26 -22.07 1.02
N THR A 56 -8.61 -20.86 1.43
CA THR A 56 -8.92 -19.75 0.51
C THR A 56 -7.64 -18.99 0.18
N ALA A 57 -7.30 -18.94 -1.12
CA ALA A 57 -6.32 -18.03 -1.67
C ALA A 57 -7.04 -16.82 -2.30
N TYR A 58 -6.37 -15.66 -2.25
CA TYR A 58 -6.82 -14.42 -2.85
C TYR A 58 -5.84 -14.07 -3.96
N ARG A 59 -6.32 -14.10 -5.20
CA ARG A 59 -5.57 -13.75 -6.40
C ARG A 59 -5.96 -12.34 -6.82
N MET A 60 -5.05 -11.38 -6.63
CA MET A 60 -5.24 -9.99 -7.03
C MET A 60 -4.48 -9.71 -8.32
N ARG A 61 -5.18 -9.22 -9.33
CA ARG A 61 -4.61 -8.66 -10.54
C ARG A 61 -4.50 -7.15 -10.36
N LEU A 62 -3.28 -6.65 -10.34
CA LEU A 62 -2.96 -5.22 -10.27
C LEU A 62 -2.70 -4.74 -11.69
N ARG A 63 -3.42 -3.72 -12.13
CA ARG A 63 -3.26 -3.10 -13.44
C ARG A 63 -2.87 -1.65 -13.28
N SER A 64 -1.91 -1.19 -14.10
CA SER A 64 -1.67 0.24 -14.24
C SER A 64 -2.89 0.88 -14.91
N ALA A 65 -3.15 2.15 -14.61
CA ALA A 65 -4.21 2.89 -15.29
C ALA A 65 -3.98 2.99 -16.82
N ASP A 66 -2.71 3.03 -17.24
CA ASP A 66 -2.34 2.98 -18.67
C ASP A 66 -2.77 1.65 -19.32
N ASP A 67 -2.66 0.54 -18.61
CA ASP A 67 -3.12 -0.77 -19.11
C ASP A 67 -4.64 -0.83 -19.25
N VAL A 68 -5.38 -0.12 -18.37
CA VAL A 68 -6.84 -0.08 -18.40
C VAL A 68 -7.35 0.75 -19.57
N LEU A 69 -6.69 1.88 -19.87
CA LEU A 69 -7.06 2.79 -20.95
C LEU A 69 -6.74 2.23 -22.35
N HIS A 70 -5.69 1.41 -22.48
CA HIS A 70 -5.26 0.86 -23.77
C HIS A 70 -5.90 -0.50 -24.13
N HIS A 71 -6.86 -1.00 -23.33
CA HIS A 71 -7.51 -2.29 -23.59
C HIS A 71 -8.95 -2.15 -24.10
N THR A 72 -9.08 -1.74 -25.37
CA THR A 72 -10.24 -2.06 -26.21
C THR A 72 -10.08 -3.48 -26.80
N ALA A 73 -11.03 -4.35 -26.45
CA ALA A 73 -11.45 -5.59 -27.13
C ALA A 73 -10.47 -6.77 -27.43
N VAL A 74 -9.15 -6.62 -27.50
CA VAL A 74 -8.27 -7.69 -28.06
C VAL A 74 -7.54 -8.54 -26.99
N ALA A 75 -7.71 -8.24 -25.69
CA ALA A 75 -6.81 -8.72 -24.63
C ALA A 75 -7.24 -10.02 -23.89
N ARG A 76 -8.11 -10.85 -24.47
CA ARG A 76 -8.43 -12.16 -23.88
C ARG A 76 -7.39 -13.24 -24.21
N ASP A 77 -6.54 -13.03 -25.21
CA ASP A 77 -5.65 -14.06 -25.78
C ASP A 77 -4.15 -13.72 -25.69
N ARG A 78 -3.78 -12.65 -24.96
CA ARG A 78 -2.38 -12.28 -24.76
C ARG A 78 -1.82 -12.86 -23.47
N ASP A 79 -0.57 -13.31 -23.54
CA ASP A 79 0.24 -13.83 -22.43
C ASP A 79 0.07 -12.96 -21.16
N PRO A 80 -0.36 -13.54 -20.02
CA PRO A 80 -0.54 -12.82 -18.77
C PRO A 80 0.72 -12.13 -18.24
N ASN A 81 1.92 -12.43 -18.78
CA ASN A 81 3.18 -11.77 -18.45
C ASN A 81 3.51 -10.57 -19.35
N VAL A 82 2.74 -10.32 -20.41
CA VAL A 82 3.01 -9.24 -21.37
C VAL A 82 2.13 -8.02 -21.06
N GLY A 83 2.75 -7.02 -20.42
CA GLY A 83 2.17 -5.70 -20.16
C GLY A 83 1.60 -5.55 -18.75
N GLY A 84 2.36 -4.89 -17.86
CA GLY A 84 1.91 -4.18 -16.65
C GLY A 84 1.04 -4.93 -15.60
N ARG A 85 0.73 -6.21 -15.83
CA ARG A 85 -0.25 -6.99 -15.08
C ARG A 85 0.44 -7.81 -14.01
N TRP A 86 0.43 -7.30 -12.78
CA TRP A 86 0.99 -8.02 -11.65
C TRP A 86 -0.07 -8.94 -11.02
N VAL A 87 0.28 -10.20 -10.80
CA VAL A 87 -0.60 -11.15 -10.10
C VAL A 87 -0.05 -11.44 -8.72
N LEU A 88 -0.77 -11.02 -7.68
CA LEU A 88 -0.48 -11.33 -6.29
C LEU A 88 -1.44 -12.44 -5.82
N GLU A 89 -0.93 -13.65 -5.66
CA GLU A 89 -1.70 -14.77 -5.12
C GLU A 89 -1.21 -15.15 -3.73
N LYS A 90 -2.05 -14.92 -2.72
CA LYS A 90 -1.70 -15.12 -1.31
C LYS A 90 -2.88 -15.57 -0.47
N ARG A 91 -2.61 -16.35 0.58
CA ARG A 91 -3.58 -16.67 1.63
C ARG A 91 -3.73 -15.50 2.60
N TYR A 92 -4.85 -15.43 3.31
CA TYR A 92 -5.05 -14.46 4.39
C TYR A 92 -3.89 -14.47 5.42
N SER A 93 -3.41 -15.65 5.81
CA SER A 93 -2.32 -15.80 6.79
C SER A 93 -0.99 -15.19 6.32
N GLU A 94 -0.74 -15.18 5.02
CA GLU A 94 0.45 -14.56 4.44
C GLU A 94 0.35 -13.04 4.49
N PHE A 95 -0.82 -12.47 4.19
CA PHE A 95 -1.08 -11.03 4.37
C PHE A 95 -0.95 -10.61 5.83
N ASP A 96 -1.51 -11.38 6.78
CA ASP A 96 -1.42 -11.09 8.22
C ASP A 96 0.04 -11.14 8.71
N ARG A 97 0.82 -12.13 8.25
CA ARG A 97 2.25 -12.25 8.56
C ARG A 97 3.03 -11.06 7.99
N PHE A 98 2.82 -10.72 6.73
CA PHE A 98 3.46 -9.59 6.08
C PHE A 98 3.15 -8.28 6.81
N ARG A 99 1.86 -8.03 7.13
CA ARG A 99 1.43 -6.86 7.91
C ARG A 99 2.19 -6.75 9.23
N LYS A 100 2.30 -7.85 9.99
CA LYS A 100 3.02 -7.86 11.28
C LYS A 100 4.50 -7.59 11.11
N GLN A 101 5.13 -8.19 10.10
CA GLN A 101 6.55 -7.97 9.81
C GLN A 101 6.82 -6.52 9.42
N LEU A 102 5.99 -5.95 8.54
CA LEU A 102 6.12 -4.57 8.11
C LEU A 102 5.91 -3.57 9.27
N LEU A 103 4.93 -3.81 10.14
CA LEU A 103 4.75 -2.99 11.35
C LEU A 103 5.97 -3.02 12.25
N LYS A 104 6.55 -4.21 12.48
CA LYS A 104 7.79 -4.32 13.25
C LYS A 104 8.92 -3.55 12.58
N GLN A 105 9.10 -3.68 11.27
CA GLN A 105 10.16 -2.94 10.56
C GLN A 105 10.00 -1.43 10.68
N ILE A 106 8.77 -0.92 10.56
CA ILE A 106 8.47 0.51 10.76
C ILE A 106 8.82 0.93 12.17
N GLU A 107 8.42 0.17 13.19
CA GLU A 107 8.74 0.46 14.59
C GLU A 107 10.25 0.47 14.85
N HIS A 108 11.00 -0.50 14.32
CA HIS A 108 12.46 -0.54 14.47
C HIS A 108 13.13 0.65 13.78
N TRP A 109 12.68 1.00 12.58
CA TRP A 109 13.17 2.16 11.85
C TRP A 109 12.88 3.46 12.61
N GLU A 110 11.69 3.59 13.17
CA GLU A 110 11.29 4.77 13.94
C GLU A 110 12.11 4.94 15.22
N ASN A 111 12.37 3.84 15.93
CA ASN A 111 13.21 3.84 17.13
C ASN A 111 14.65 4.24 16.79
N PHE A 112 15.21 3.68 15.72
CA PHE A 112 16.56 4.01 15.25
C PHE A 112 16.69 5.50 14.90
N VAL A 113 15.77 6.02 14.07
CA VAL A 113 15.81 7.43 13.64
C VAL A 113 15.57 8.38 14.82
N THR A 114 14.67 8.03 15.75
CA THR A 114 14.43 8.85 16.96
C THR A 114 15.67 8.90 17.85
N HIS A 115 16.39 7.79 18.00
CA HIS A 115 17.65 7.72 18.73
C HIS A 115 18.73 8.60 18.07
N GLU A 116 18.90 8.51 16.75
CA GLU A 116 19.83 9.35 16.00
C GLU A 116 19.54 10.84 16.18
N PHE A 117 18.27 11.24 16.06
CA PHE A 117 17.86 12.63 16.30
C PHE A 117 18.08 13.10 17.74
N ALA A 118 17.97 12.21 18.73
CA ALA A 118 18.23 12.54 20.12
C ALA A 118 19.72 12.72 20.44
N HIS A 119 20.62 12.16 19.62
CA HIS A 119 22.07 12.18 19.85
C HIS A 119 22.83 13.16 18.97
N GLN A 120 22.23 13.68 17.91
CA GLN A 120 22.79 14.77 17.11
C GLN A 120 22.48 16.14 17.73
N LYS A 121 23.48 16.77 18.35
CA LYS A 121 23.34 18.07 19.04
C LYS A 121 23.39 19.32 18.14
N THR A 122 23.77 19.23 16.87
CA THR A 122 24.04 20.45 16.07
C THR A 122 24.06 20.17 14.57
N ILE A 123 22.95 20.38 13.85
CA ILE A 123 22.95 20.89 12.46
C ILE A 123 21.66 21.69 12.25
N LYS A 124 21.78 22.94 11.78
CA LYS A 124 20.70 23.92 11.64
C LYS A 124 19.64 23.58 10.55
N ASP A 125 19.77 22.43 9.88
CA ASP A 125 18.97 22.05 8.70
C ASP A 125 18.03 20.85 8.93
N HIS A 126 17.97 20.33 10.17
CA HIS A 126 17.22 19.10 10.50
C HIS A 126 15.69 19.27 10.62
N GLY A 127 15.19 20.52 10.62
CA GLY A 127 13.77 20.78 10.68
C GLY A 127 13.02 20.07 9.55
N ASP A 128 13.54 20.18 8.33
CA ASP A 128 12.95 19.56 7.15
C ASP A 128 13.02 18.03 7.24
N THR A 129 14.20 17.46 7.51
CA THR A 129 14.39 16.00 7.60
C THR A 129 13.52 15.32 8.65
N ARG A 130 13.39 15.91 9.85
CA ARG A 130 12.55 15.35 10.92
C ARG A 130 11.08 15.39 10.54
N ASN A 131 10.65 16.43 9.84
CA ASN A 131 9.29 16.58 9.38
C ASN A 131 8.98 15.62 8.22
N THR A 132 9.88 15.47 7.25
CA THR A 132 9.78 14.48 6.17
C THR A 132 9.68 13.07 6.76
N PHE A 133 10.54 12.73 7.74
CA PHE A 133 10.48 11.45 8.44
C PHE A 133 9.12 11.22 9.10
N ALA A 134 8.61 12.20 9.86
CA ALA A 134 7.32 12.11 10.52
C ALA A 134 6.17 11.87 9.52
N VAL A 135 6.22 12.49 8.33
CA VAL A 135 5.21 12.25 7.30
C VAL A 135 5.32 10.86 6.69
N VAL A 136 6.53 10.41 6.37
CA VAL A 136 6.73 9.08 5.78
C VAL A 136 6.29 8.00 6.76
N SER A 137 6.68 8.11 8.03
CA SER A 137 6.26 7.22 9.11
C SER A 137 4.72 7.20 9.25
N ASN A 138 4.08 8.37 9.33
CA ASN A 138 2.62 8.45 9.45
C ASN A 138 1.89 7.87 8.22
N SER A 139 2.40 8.13 7.01
CA SER A 139 1.85 7.57 5.76
C SER A 139 1.92 6.04 5.76
N LEU A 140 3.07 5.47 6.14
CA LEU A 140 3.27 4.02 6.24
C LEU A 140 2.34 3.39 7.29
N ARG A 141 2.28 3.96 8.51
CA ARG A 141 1.39 3.47 9.58
C ARG A 141 -0.08 3.49 9.16
N ARG A 142 -0.51 4.54 8.48
CA ARG A 142 -1.89 4.69 7.98
C ARG A 142 -2.25 3.72 6.87
N ALA A 143 -1.30 3.35 6.02
CA ALA A 143 -1.57 2.32 5.01
C ALA A 143 -1.85 0.95 5.65
N ILE A 144 -1.27 0.69 6.81
CA ILE A 144 -1.30 -0.63 7.44
C ILE A 144 -2.41 -0.79 8.51
N SER A 145 -2.82 0.30 9.14
CA SER A 145 -3.57 0.24 10.41
C SER A 145 -5.11 0.19 10.32
N PRO A 146 -5.85 0.90 9.44
CA PRO A 146 -7.27 1.15 9.74
C PRO A 146 -8.25 0.01 9.41
N GLN A 147 -7.94 -0.91 8.50
CA GLN A 147 -8.99 -1.74 7.86
C GLN A 147 -8.56 -3.19 7.55
N PHE A 148 -7.53 -3.71 8.23
CA PHE A 148 -7.13 -5.09 7.99
C PHE A 148 -8.21 -6.07 8.51
N PRO A 149 -8.70 -7.02 7.70
CA PRO A 149 -9.78 -7.91 8.09
C PRO A 149 -9.37 -8.75 9.31
N LYS A 150 -10.30 -9.04 10.23
CA LYS A 150 -9.96 -9.74 11.48
C LYS A 150 -9.60 -11.20 11.21
N LYS A 151 -8.59 -11.71 11.91
CA LYS A 151 -8.26 -13.15 11.90
C LYS A 151 -9.40 -13.92 12.54
N ARG A 152 -9.87 -14.97 11.87
CA ARG A 152 -10.92 -15.87 12.36
C ARG A 152 -10.35 -17.29 12.42
N ILE A 153 -10.66 -18.02 13.49
CA ILE A 153 -10.16 -19.40 13.75
C ILE A 153 -11.12 -20.45 13.14
N ARG A 154 -12.16 -20.01 12.42
CA ARG A 154 -13.17 -20.88 11.79
C ARG A 154 -12.95 -20.98 10.29
N VAL A 155 -13.50 -22.03 9.67
CA VAL A 155 -13.54 -22.19 8.22
C VAL A 155 -14.16 -20.95 7.57
N ASP A 156 -13.62 -20.56 6.41
CA ASP A 156 -14.07 -19.37 5.69
C ASP A 156 -15.49 -19.57 5.15
N THR A 157 -16.44 -18.82 5.69
CA THR A 157 -17.78 -18.69 5.14
C THR A 157 -17.80 -17.65 4.03
N PRO A 158 -18.78 -17.66 3.11
CA PRO A 158 -18.90 -16.63 2.06
C PRO A 158 -18.85 -15.20 2.60
N LYS A 159 -19.45 -14.96 3.78
CA LYS A 159 -19.39 -13.65 4.46
C LYS A 159 -17.97 -13.26 4.89
N ILE A 160 -17.19 -14.21 5.39
CA ILE A 160 -15.78 -13.99 5.77
C ILE A 160 -14.94 -13.70 4.52
N ILE A 161 -15.22 -14.43 3.44
CA ILE A 161 -14.52 -14.24 2.16
C ILE A 161 -14.80 -12.83 1.61
N ALA A 162 -16.05 -12.37 1.59
CA ALA A 162 -16.41 -11.03 1.14
C ALA A 162 -15.74 -9.92 1.97
N GLU A 163 -15.75 -10.05 3.31
CA GLU A 163 -15.06 -9.11 4.21
C GLU A 163 -13.56 -9.05 3.90
N ARG A 164 -12.92 -10.20 3.73
CA ARG A 164 -11.49 -10.28 3.41
C ARG A 164 -11.18 -9.76 2.01
N VAL A 165 -12.04 -10.03 1.03
CA VAL A 165 -11.90 -9.50 -0.33
C VAL A 165 -11.82 -7.98 -0.29
N HIS A 166 -12.76 -7.33 0.39
CA HIS A 166 -12.75 -5.88 0.53
C HIS A 166 -11.53 -5.39 1.33
N GLY A 167 -11.30 -5.94 2.53
CA GLY A 167 -10.23 -5.47 3.42
C GLY A 167 -8.82 -5.69 2.89
N LEU A 168 -8.56 -6.82 2.21
CA LEU A 168 -7.26 -7.08 1.59
C LEU A 168 -7.02 -6.22 0.34
N THR A 169 -8.07 -5.93 -0.43
CA THR A 169 -7.98 -5.01 -1.57
C THR A 169 -7.62 -3.60 -1.11
N GLU A 170 -8.31 -3.08 -0.08
CA GLU A 170 -7.98 -1.78 0.49
C GLU A 170 -6.56 -1.74 1.09
N PHE A 171 -6.15 -2.82 1.76
CA PHE A 171 -4.80 -2.95 2.30
C PHE A 171 -3.74 -2.83 1.20
N VAL A 172 -3.87 -3.60 0.12
CA VAL A 172 -2.92 -3.56 -1.00
C VAL A 172 -2.96 -2.21 -1.72
N ARG A 173 -4.15 -1.65 -1.97
CA ARG A 173 -4.30 -0.32 -2.60
C ARG A 173 -3.55 0.75 -1.82
N LYS A 174 -3.72 0.79 -0.50
CA LYS A 174 -3.04 1.78 0.37
C LYS A 174 -1.53 1.58 0.38
N LEU A 175 -1.06 0.34 0.45
CA LEU A 175 0.36 0.03 0.45
C LEU A 175 1.02 0.46 -0.86
N MET A 176 0.40 0.13 -2.00
CA MET A 176 0.86 0.57 -3.32
C MET A 176 0.82 2.09 -3.46
N GLY A 177 -0.20 2.75 -2.91
CA GLY A 177 -0.26 4.21 -2.86
C GLY A 177 0.95 4.82 -2.16
N VAL A 178 1.32 4.30 -0.98
CA VAL A 178 2.52 4.78 -0.26
C VAL A 178 3.80 4.46 -1.02
N TYR A 179 3.92 3.27 -1.62
CA TYR A 179 5.08 2.91 -2.43
C TYR A 179 5.27 3.87 -3.62
N THR A 180 4.20 4.16 -4.36
CA THR A 180 4.23 5.11 -5.49
C THR A 180 4.56 6.52 -5.01
N ASP A 181 3.98 6.97 -3.91
CA ASP A 181 4.25 8.29 -3.34
C ASP A 181 5.72 8.44 -2.93
N LEU A 182 6.30 7.43 -2.29
CA LEU A 182 7.72 7.39 -1.95
C LEU A 182 8.62 7.30 -3.18
N GLY A 183 8.23 6.48 -4.17
CA GLY A 183 8.95 6.37 -5.43
C GLY A 183 9.05 7.71 -6.14
N LEU A 184 7.96 8.46 -6.21
CA LEU A 184 7.93 9.81 -6.79
C LEU A 184 8.73 10.81 -5.97
N TYR A 185 8.68 10.72 -4.64
CA TYR A 185 9.52 11.57 -3.80
C TYR A 185 11.01 11.32 -4.08
N LEU A 186 11.42 10.05 -4.23
CA LEU A 186 12.81 9.66 -4.49
C LEU A 186 13.26 9.91 -5.93
N SER A 187 12.37 9.80 -6.92
CA SER A 187 12.69 9.96 -8.35
C SER A 187 12.73 11.42 -8.79
N ASN A 188 12.15 12.35 -8.02
CA ASN A 188 12.25 13.80 -8.24
C ASN A 188 13.62 14.37 -7.82
N ARG A 189 14.71 13.65 -8.16
CA ARG A 189 16.09 14.10 -7.96
C ARG A 189 16.45 15.23 -8.91
#